data_AF-A0A3E2TF31-F1
#
_entry.id   AF-A0A3E2TF31-F1
#
_cell.length_a   1.000
_cell.length_b   1.000
_cell.length_c   1.000
_cell.angle_alpha   90.00
_cell.angle_beta   90.00
_cell.angle_gamma   90.00
#
_symmetry.space_group_name_H-M   'P 1'
#
loop_
_entity.id
_entity.type
_entity.pdbx_description
1 polymer ?
#
loop_
_entity_poly.entity_id
_entity_poly.type
_entity_poly.pdbx_seq_one_letter_code
_entity_poly.pdbx_strand_id
1 'polypeptide(L)'
;MKYSIYQLDFYNGVRFGKGRLETTEMTFHADTLFAALFQEAIKLGKEKIFLDAVRNGALRWSDAFPYKAGSYFFRNQCFSRR
;
A
#
# COMPACT_ATOMS: atom_id res chain seq x y z
N MET A 1 9.24 -10.51 -14.96
CA MET A 1 7.99 -10.10 -14.27
C MET A 1 7.69 -8.66 -14.63
N LYS A 2 6.45 -8.34 -15.04
CA LYS A 2 6.04 -6.98 -15.39
C LYS A 2 5.29 -6.40 -14.20
N TYR A 3 5.79 -5.31 -13.64
CA TYR A 3 5.16 -4.59 -12.53
C TYR A 3 4.55 -3.29 -13.05
N SER A 4 3.38 -2.95 -12.53
CA SER A 4 2.76 -1.65 -12.74
C SER A 4 2.98 -0.80 -11.49
N ILE A 5 3.44 0.43 -11.68
CA ILE A 5 3.61 1.39 -10.58
C ILE A 5 2.35 2.26 -10.53
N TYR A 6 1.71 2.32 -9.37
CA TYR A 6 0.59 3.20 -9.11
C TYR A 6 1.08 4.37 -8.25
N GLN A 7 1.04 5.58 -8.82
CA GLN A 7 1.38 6.82 -8.14
C GLN A 7 0.10 7.40 -7.51
N LEU A 8 0.18 7.73 -6.22
CA LEU A 8 -0.92 8.28 -5.45
C LEU A 8 -0.59 9.73 -5.09
N ASP A 9 -1.15 10.67 -5.86
CA ASP A 9 -1.04 12.10 -5.58
C ASP A 9 -2.19 12.54 -4.68
N PHE A 10 -1.84 13.06 -3.51
CA PHE A 10 -2.81 13.60 -2.55
C PHE A 10 -2.73 15.12 -2.54
N TYR A 11 -3.82 15.78 -2.94
CA TYR A 11 -3.91 17.25 -2.93
C TYR A 11 -3.90 17.86 -1.52
N ASN A 12 -4.40 17.10 -0.54
CA ASN A 12 -4.45 17.49 0.86
C ASN A 12 -3.48 16.62 1.69
N GLY A 13 -3.04 17.15 2.83
CA GLY A 13 -2.22 16.40 3.77
C GLY A 13 -2.93 15.12 4.23
N VAL A 14 -2.39 13.97 3.85
CA VAL A 14 -2.91 12.65 4.25
C VAL A 14 -2.37 12.24 5.61
N ARG A 15 -3.21 11.55 6.38
CA ARG A 15 -2.85 11.02 7.69
C ARG A 15 -2.78 9.50 7.63
N PHE A 16 -1.57 8.95 7.56
CA PHE A 16 -1.34 7.52 7.78
C PHE A 16 -1.06 7.33 9.27
N GLY A 17 -2.08 6.91 10.01
CA GLY A 17 -2.03 6.82 11.47
C GLY A 17 -1.28 5.58 11.96
N LYS A 18 -0.38 5.77 12.92
CA LYS A 18 0.33 4.67 13.62
C LYS A 18 -0.14 4.53 15.06
N GLY A 19 -1.46 4.46 15.25
CA GLY A 19 -2.11 4.22 16.55
C GLY A 19 -2.43 5.45 17.41
N ARG A 20 -1.89 6.65 17.12
CA ARG A 20 -2.26 7.91 17.79
C ARG A 20 -2.73 8.94 16.75
N LEU A 21 -3.71 9.78 17.12
CA LEU A 21 -4.25 10.82 16.23
C LEU A 21 -3.19 11.85 15.78
N GLU A 22 -2.13 11.98 16.57
CA GLU A 22 -1.05 12.96 16.43
C GLU A 22 0.11 12.44 15.57
N THR A 23 0.20 11.12 15.33
CA THR A 23 1.28 10.55 14.52
C THR A 23 0.81 10.40 13.07
N THR A 24 1.50 11.11 12.17
CA THR A 24 1.32 10.96 10.73
C THR A 24 2.59 10.40 10.13
N GLU A 25 2.49 9.26 9.45
CA GLU A 25 3.57 8.73 8.64
C GLU A 25 3.44 9.19 7.19
N MET A 26 4.57 9.21 6.48
CA MET A 26 4.64 9.61 5.06
C MET A 26 4.32 8.45 4.10
N THR A 27 4.37 7.21 4.60
CA THR A 27 4.14 5.98 3.85
C THR A 27 3.15 5.11 4.61
N PHE A 28 2.37 4.29 3.90
CA PHE A 28 1.51 3.28 4.51
C PHE A 28 1.97 1.86 4.20
N HIS A 29 1.62 0.92 5.09
CA HIS A 29 1.90 -0.50 4.92
C HIS A 29 0.94 -1.15 3.93
N ALA A 30 1.38 -2.22 3.27
CA ALA A 30 0.56 -3.00 2.35
C ALA A 30 -0.77 -3.47 2.97
N ASP A 31 -0.78 -3.74 4.28
CA ASP A 31 -1.96 -4.15 5.04
C ASP A 31 -3.02 -3.04 5.14
N THR A 32 -2.59 -1.77 5.25
CA THR A 32 -3.50 -0.62 5.27
C THR A 32 -4.20 -0.46 3.93
N LEU A 33 -3.47 -0.64 2.82
CA LEU A 33 -4.05 -0.63 1.48
C LEU A 33 -4.99 -1.81 1.27
N PHE A 34 -4.61 -2.99 1.75
CA PHE A 34 -5.47 -4.17 1.72
C PHE A 34 -6.79 -3.90 2.42
N ALA A 35 -6.75 -3.38 3.65
CA ALA A 35 -7.95 -3.10 4.43
C ALA A 35 -8.87 -2.08 3.72
N ALA A 36 -8.30 -1.01 3.15
CA ALA A 36 -9.05 -0.01 2.41
C ALA A 36 -9.72 -0.61 1.15
N LEU A 37 -8.96 -1.35 0.34
CA LEU A 37 -9.49 -2.01 -0.87
C LEU A 37 -10.53 -3.08 -0.52
N PHE A 38 -10.35 -3.80 0.58
CA PHE A 38 -11.31 -4.80 1.05
C PHE A 38 -12.63 -4.15 1.48
N GLN A 39 -12.59 -3.00 2.16
CA GLN A 39 -13.79 -2.24 2.49
C GLN A 39 -14.54 -1.77 1.25
N GLU A 40 -13.83 -1.30 0.21
CA GLU A 40 -14.46 -0.97 -1.08
C GLU A 40 -15.02 -2.21 -1.79
N ALA A 41 -14.33 -3.35 -1.72
CA ALA A 41 -14.83 -4.60 -2.28
C ALA A 41 -16.11 -5.08 -1.58
N ILE A 42 -16.23 -4.91 -0.25
CA ILE A 42 -17.46 -5.19 0.51
C ILE A 42 -18.60 -4.29 0.01
N LYS A 43 -18.36 -2.98 -0.16
CA LYS A 43 -19.37 -2.04 -0.68
C LYS A 43 -19.87 -2.43 -2.07
N LEU A 44 -19.01 -3.05 -2.88
CA LEU A 44 -19.32 -3.55 -4.22
C LEU A 44 -19.86 -4.98 -4.25
N GLY A 45 -19.94 -5.68 -3.10
CA GLY A 45 -20.34 -7.09 -3.01
C GLY A 45 -19.38 -8.07 -3.72
N LYS A 46 -18.09 -7.70 -3.83
CA LYS A 46 -17.04 -8.45 -4.53
C LYS A 46 -15.91 -8.90 -3.60
N GLU A 47 -16.13 -8.90 -2.30
CA GLU A 47 -15.13 -9.22 -1.28
C GLU A 47 -14.54 -10.62 -1.43
N LYS A 48 -15.35 -11.61 -1.84
CA LYS A 48 -14.90 -12.99 -2.07
C LYS A 48 -13.91 -13.08 -3.24
N ILE A 49 -14.27 -12.47 -4.37
CA ILE A 49 -13.43 -12.45 -5.59
C ILE A 49 -12.10 -11.75 -5.29
N PHE A 50 -12.15 -10.63 -4.58
CA PHE A 50 -10.95 -9.90 -4.18
C PHE A 50 -10.05 -10.75 -3.27
N LEU A 51 -10.62 -11.41 -2.27
CA LEU A 51 -9.86 -12.25 -1.34
C LEU A 51 -9.21 -13.45 -2.04
N ASP A 52 -9.94 -14.12 -2.94
CA ASP A 52 -9.40 -15.22 -3.74
C ASP A 52 -8.26 -14.76 -4.66
N ALA A 53 -8.40 -13.59 -5.30
CA ALA A 53 -7.35 -13.04 -6.16
C ALA A 53 -6.04 -12.75 -5.38
N VAL A 54 -6.15 -12.24 -4.14
CA VAL A 54 -5.00 -12.00 -3.27
C VAL A 54 -4.39 -13.32 -2.79
N ARG A 55 -5.21 -14.27 -2.33
CA ARG A 55 -4.74 -15.59 -1.85
C ARG A 55 -4.03 -16.40 -2.92
N ASN A 56 -4.55 -16.39 -4.15
CA ASN A 56 -3.95 -17.09 -5.28
C ASN A 56 -2.71 -16.37 -5.84
N GLY A 57 -2.35 -15.21 -5.28
CA GLY A 57 -1.19 -14.43 -5.71
C GLY A 57 -1.37 -13.74 -7.07
N ALA A 58 -2.59 -13.72 -7.61
CA ALA A 58 -2.92 -13.00 -8.84
C ALA A 58 -2.83 -11.48 -8.63
N LEU A 59 -3.12 -11.01 -7.42
CA LEU A 59 -2.96 -9.62 -7.00
C LEU A 59 -1.95 -9.53 -5.84
N ARG A 60 -0.83 -8.87 -6.08
CA ARG A 60 0.24 -8.65 -5.09
C ARG A 60 0.77 -7.23 -5.21
N TRP A 61 0.95 -6.57 -4.08
CA TRP A 61 1.53 -5.23 -3.99
C TRP A 61 2.57 -5.19 -2.86
N SER A 62 3.42 -4.17 -2.89
CA SER A 62 4.38 -3.87 -1.85
C SER A 62 3.85 -2.82 -0.88
N ASP A 63 4.61 -2.56 0.19
CA ASP A 63 4.48 -1.33 0.96
C ASP A 63 4.55 -0.09 0.05
N ALA A 64 3.89 0.99 0.47
CA ALA A 64 3.97 2.25 -0.24
C ALA A 64 5.33 2.91 -0.02
N PHE A 65 5.87 3.48 -1.09
CA PHE A 65 7.13 4.18 -1.09
C PHE A 65 6.91 5.65 -1.43
N PRO A 66 7.69 6.57 -0.84
CA PRO A 66 7.62 7.96 -1.24
C PRO A 66 8.21 8.10 -2.65
N TYR A 67 7.62 8.98 -3.45
CA TYR A 67 8.18 9.41 -4.73
C TYR A 67 8.18 10.93 -4.78
N LYS A 68 9.17 11.50 -5.47
CA LYS A 68 9.25 12.95 -5.67
C LYS A 68 9.86 13.23 -7.03
N ALA A 69 9.16 14.01 -7.86
CA ALA A 69 9.67 14.52 -9.14
C ALA A 69 10.27 13.44 -10.07
N GLY A 70 9.64 12.27 -10.16
CA GLY A 70 10.10 11.14 -10.99
C GLY A 70 11.14 10.22 -10.34
N SER A 71 11.63 10.56 -9.15
CA SER A 71 12.52 9.69 -8.37
C SER A 71 11.70 8.79 -7.43
N TYR A 72 11.97 7.48 -7.50
CA TYR A 72 11.39 6.46 -6.63
C TYR A 72 12.37 6.13 -5.51
N PHE A 73 11.91 6.20 -4.25
CA PHE A 73 12.73 5.87 -3.09
C PHE A 73 12.39 4.48 -2.60
N PHE A 74 13.37 3.58 -2.57
CA PHE A 74 13.20 2.26 -1.99
C PHE A 74 13.78 2.23 -0.58
N ARG A 75 13.21 1.40 0.31
CA ARG A 75 13.81 1.18 1.63
C ARG A 75 15.21 0.61 1.45
N ASN A 76 16.17 1.13 2.22
CA ASN A 76 17.50 0.55 2.29
C ASN A 76 17.40 -0.92 2.63
N GLN A 77 18.00 -1.77 1.80
CA GLN A 77 18.02 -3.19 2.03
C GLN A 77 18.87 -3.44 3.27
N CYS A 78 18.22 -3.86 4.36
CA CYS A 78 18.94 -4.27 5.56
C CYS A 78 19.64 -5.60 5.26
N PHE A 79 20.85 -5.53 4.72
CA PHE A 79 21.75 -6.67 4.66
C PHE A 79 22.21 -6.97 6.08
N SER A 80 21.41 -7.76 6.80
CA SER A 80 21.95 -8.56 7.89
C SER A 80 22.97 -9.51 7.27
N ARG A 81 24.26 -9.14 7.35
CA ARG A 81 25.34 -10.11 7.19
C ARG A 81 25.12 -11.15 8.29
N ARG A 82 24.71 -12.35 7.89
CA ARG A 82 24.82 -13.55 8.74
C ARG A 82 26.29 -13.90 8.89
#